data_AF-A5EY36-F1
#
_entry.id   AF-A5EY36-F1
#
_cell.length_a   1.000
_cell.length_b   1.000
_cell.length_c   1.000
_cell.angle_alpha   90.00
_cell.angle_beta   90.00
_cell.angle_gamma   90.00
#
_symmetry.space_group_name_H-M   'P 1'
#
loop_
_entity.id
_entity.type
_entity.pdbx_description
1 polymer ?
#
loop_
_entity_poly.entity_id
_entity_poly.type
_entity_poly.pdbx_seq_one_letter_code
_entity_poly.pdbx_strand_id
1 'polypeptide(L)'
;MSTISRVLFFGLFSIHTLAFAFDCQNKEPLFAAVYRGEQNVVARYLANQCAIDVSDEYGLTLYDLAAMGGASELQQWLVKQKVAKEGEYSSALIRLIQTGLRFLDFDAGVIDGVYNQDTQSGIKAFQKSQKQKTTGKITADWLRIFNRRLTAKVQQRLNHFGYAAGGADGIIGKKTQEALIALRKQYQLPWLTYSFIDDRLIYQIMLTENENNKKQIEKNQLIAKKQREQQKKAAAERLRQQEIARKQFEEREQQKALERERLVAAQLQKHVAQMNFVESKNTIHHEDVKNTLRDMLDAPASQKIPLRQTSRNLLAEQKAQAALQQAQLVAAKAAAAERTERAQAAQLIAEKQKAQQEEQKRRQQALLQAQQKQMELERMQQEQMRLAQLQAVRTAQAEKEAAEQAQKTELSTYVPAKKYSFNKLSGILKFGDSPRVCQINGQALDGSWCETHYPSGADKPCDAILSNTGIMVSLVCH
;
A
#
# COMPACT_ATOMS: atom_id res chain seq x y z
N MET A 1 99.95 62.71 12.16
CA MET A 1 99.78 61.65 13.17
C MET A 1 98.48 61.91 13.91
N SER A 2 97.42 61.17 13.60
CA SER A 2 96.29 60.97 14.52
C SER A 2 95.56 59.69 14.11
N THR A 3 95.39 58.81 15.08
CA THR A 3 95.04 57.38 14.99
C THR A 3 93.59 57.15 14.56
N ILE A 4 93.38 56.30 13.55
CA ILE A 4 92.07 55.77 13.14
C ILE A 4 91.86 54.43 13.86
N SER A 5 90.94 54.38 14.83
CA SER A 5 90.48 53.13 15.44
C SER A 5 89.47 52.44 14.54
N ARG A 6 89.82 51.25 14.06
CA ARG A 6 88.88 50.25 13.52
C ARG A 6 88.06 49.65 14.66
N VAL A 7 86.74 49.72 14.54
CA VAL A 7 85.82 48.85 15.29
C VAL A 7 85.03 48.04 14.28
N LEU A 8 85.32 46.74 14.22
CA LEU A 8 84.43 45.72 13.71
C LEU A 8 83.87 45.00 14.94
N PHE A 9 82.54 44.86 15.08
CA PHE A 9 81.88 43.56 15.03
C PHE A 9 80.41 43.53 15.51
N PHE A 10 79.71 42.58 14.89
CA PHE A 10 78.55 41.80 15.31
C PHE A 10 77.17 42.44 15.28
N GLY A 11 76.42 42.02 14.25
CA GLY A 11 74.99 42.25 14.11
C GLY A 11 74.16 41.50 15.14
N LEU A 12 73.07 42.14 15.52
CA LEU A 12 71.91 41.53 16.16
C LEU A 12 70.75 41.62 15.16
N PHE A 13 70.61 40.62 14.29
CA PHE A 13 69.33 40.38 13.65
C PHE A 13 68.38 39.85 14.74
N SER A 14 67.62 40.77 15.35
CA SER A 14 66.46 40.40 16.15
C SER A 14 65.45 39.72 15.23
N ILE A 15 65.44 38.39 15.23
CA ILE A 15 64.33 37.61 14.69
C ILE A 15 63.16 37.85 15.64
N HIS A 16 62.36 38.89 15.37
CA HIS A 16 61.01 38.98 15.90
C HIS A 16 60.24 37.80 15.30
N THR A 17 60.21 36.69 16.03
CA THR A 17 59.20 35.66 15.84
C THR A 17 57.87 36.35 16.14
N LEU A 18 57.14 36.70 15.08
CA LEU A 18 55.73 37.04 15.18
C LEU A 18 55.03 35.81 15.73
N ALA A 19 54.86 35.76 17.06
CA ALA A 19 53.94 34.85 17.69
C ALA A 19 52.55 35.21 17.14
N PHE A 20 52.02 34.40 16.23
CA PHE A 20 50.62 34.51 15.83
C PHE A 20 49.79 34.42 17.11
N ALA A 21 49.09 35.50 17.44
CA ALA A 21 48.23 35.55 18.61
C ALA A 21 47.22 34.41 18.50
N PHE A 22 47.15 33.58 19.54
CA PHE A 22 46.20 32.48 19.59
C PHE A 22 44.78 33.06 19.64
N ASP A 23 43.93 32.69 18.67
CA ASP A 23 42.58 33.24 18.55
C ASP A 23 41.63 32.60 19.57
N CYS A 24 41.44 33.29 20.71
CA CYS A 24 40.46 32.90 21.72
C CYS A 24 39.01 33.30 21.35
N GLN A 25 38.80 34.13 20.32
CA GLN A 25 37.45 34.57 19.92
C GLN A 25 36.74 33.49 19.12
N ASN A 26 37.46 32.79 18.23
CA ASN A 26 36.90 31.65 17.51
C ASN A 26 36.87 30.39 18.39
N LYS A 27 35.69 30.08 18.92
CA LYS A 27 35.43 28.90 19.77
C LYS A 27 35.00 27.65 18.99
N GLU A 28 34.70 27.74 17.69
CA GLU A 28 34.28 26.56 16.92
C GLU A 28 35.32 25.43 16.92
N PRO A 29 36.64 25.70 16.75
CA PRO A 29 37.65 24.65 16.83
C PRO A 29 37.71 24.01 18.22
N LEU A 30 37.47 24.78 19.28
CA LEU A 30 37.42 24.27 20.66
C LEU A 30 36.26 23.29 20.83
N PHE A 31 35.05 23.66 20.42
CA PHE A 31 33.88 22.79 20.54
C PHE A 31 34.02 21.50 19.73
N ALA A 32 34.51 21.60 18.48
CA ALA A 32 34.79 20.44 17.64
C ALA A 32 35.83 19.50 18.26
N ALA A 33 36.91 20.07 18.82
CA ALA A 33 37.95 19.30 19.49
C ALA A 33 37.42 18.59 20.75
N VAL A 34 36.59 19.27 21.54
CA VAL A 34 35.96 18.68 22.73
C VAL A 34 35.05 17.51 22.37
N TYR A 35 34.20 17.67 21.35
CA TYR A 35 33.36 16.57 20.85
C TYR A 35 34.20 15.36 20.39
N ARG A 36 35.39 15.60 19.81
CA ARG A 36 36.32 14.52 19.40
C ARG A 36 37.19 13.99 20.55
N GLY A 37 37.10 14.55 21.76
CA GLY A 37 37.93 14.15 22.90
C GLY A 37 39.39 14.63 22.82
N GLU A 38 39.70 15.64 22.01
CA GLU A 38 41.05 16.15 21.78
C GLU A 38 41.52 17.05 22.94
N GLN A 39 41.83 16.44 24.10
CA GLN A 39 42.26 17.15 25.31
C GLN A 39 43.42 18.14 25.08
N ASN A 40 44.35 17.82 24.18
CA ASN A 40 45.51 18.67 23.87
C ASN A 40 45.11 20.04 23.29
N VAL A 41 44.01 20.10 22.53
CA VAL A 41 43.49 21.37 22.00
C VAL A 41 42.90 22.19 23.12
N VAL A 42 42.08 21.57 23.99
CA VAL A 42 41.48 22.22 25.17
C VAL A 42 42.57 22.77 26.10
N ALA A 43 43.62 21.98 26.35
CA ALA A 43 44.76 22.38 27.15
C ALA A 43 45.51 23.58 26.53
N ARG A 44 45.58 23.68 25.20
CA ARG A 44 46.16 24.83 24.50
C ARG A 44 45.34 26.10 24.69
N TYR A 45 44.01 26.01 24.62
CA TYR A 45 43.13 27.14 24.93
C TYR A 45 43.36 27.62 26.38
N LEU A 46 43.42 26.69 27.33
CA LEU A 46 43.70 27.01 28.72
C LEU A 46 45.09 27.65 28.92
N ALA A 47 46.12 27.12 28.27
CA ALA A 47 47.49 27.64 28.33
C ALA A 47 47.63 29.06 27.77
N ASN A 48 46.79 29.41 26.79
CA ASN A 48 46.70 30.77 26.23
C ASN A 48 45.69 31.66 26.99
N GLN A 49 45.24 31.25 28.19
CA GLN A 49 44.31 32.00 29.03
C GLN A 49 42.96 32.30 28.36
N CYS A 50 42.54 31.49 27.38
CA CYS A 50 41.21 31.60 26.81
C CYS A 50 40.14 31.17 27.82
N ALA A 51 38.97 31.81 27.77
CA ALA A 51 37.81 31.35 28.53
C ALA A 51 37.33 29.99 28.00
N ILE A 52 37.32 28.98 28.87
CA ILE A 52 36.88 27.61 28.55
C ILE A 52 35.62 27.17 29.31
N ASP A 53 35.17 27.95 30.30
CA ASP A 53 33.81 27.84 30.84
C ASP A 53 32.86 28.61 29.90
N VAL A 54 32.56 27.96 28.78
CA VAL A 54 31.79 28.54 27.69
C VAL A 54 30.76 27.53 27.21
N SER A 55 29.62 28.07 26.78
CA SER A 55 28.61 27.33 26.04
C SER A 55 28.59 27.75 24.59
N ASP A 56 28.10 26.86 23.73
CA ASP A 56 27.76 27.22 22.37
C ASP A 56 26.47 28.04 22.27
N GLU A 57 26.10 28.41 21.04
CA GLU A 57 24.90 29.20 20.76
C GLU A 57 23.58 28.46 21.10
N TYR A 58 23.62 27.17 21.42
CA TYR A 58 22.48 26.35 21.83
C TYR A 58 22.50 26.06 23.35
N GLY A 59 23.54 26.50 24.06
CA GLY A 59 23.70 26.31 25.49
C GLY A 59 24.42 25.01 25.87
N LEU A 60 25.01 24.26 24.93
CA LEU A 60 25.84 23.10 25.24
C LEU A 60 27.19 23.56 25.76
N THR A 61 27.57 23.03 26.91
CA THR A 61 28.88 23.26 27.55
C THR A 61 29.94 22.34 26.96
N LEU A 62 31.22 22.60 27.26
CA LEU A 62 32.29 21.66 26.93
C LEU A 62 32.08 20.28 27.59
N TYR A 63 31.48 20.23 28.77
CA TYR A 63 31.19 18.98 29.46
C TYR A 63 30.11 18.15 28.74
N ASP A 64 29.10 18.82 28.19
CA ASP A 64 28.05 18.17 27.40
C ASP A 64 28.61 17.59 26.10
N LEU A 65 29.40 18.38 25.36
CA LEU A 65 30.00 17.97 24.09
C LEU A 65 30.94 16.77 24.28
N ALA A 66 31.75 16.78 25.35
CA ALA A 66 32.59 15.65 25.70
C ALA A 66 31.75 14.39 26.00
N ALA A 67 30.63 14.53 26.70
CA ALA A 67 29.71 13.42 26.95
C ALA A 67 29.12 12.86 25.65
N MET A 68 28.68 13.74 24.75
CA MET A 68 28.07 13.36 23.47
C MET A 68 29.05 12.61 22.57
N GLY A 69 30.32 13.01 22.57
CA GLY A 69 31.41 12.34 21.86
C GLY A 69 31.84 11.01 22.49
N GLY A 70 31.41 10.71 23.72
CA GLY A 70 31.90 9.57 24.48
C GLY A 70 33.29 9.78 25.10
N ALA A 71 33.73 11.03 25.25
CA ALA A 71 35.05 11.40 25.75
C ALA A 71 35.08 11.46 27.29
N SER A 72 34.88 10.32 27.94
CA SER A 72 34.82 10.20 29.41
C SER A 72 36.08 10.73 30.12
N GLU A 73 37.26 10.49 29.55
CA GLU A 73 38.54 10.99 30.09
C GLU A 73 38.60 12.52 30.05
N LEU A 74 38.12 13.13 28.97
CA LEU A 74 38.04 14.58 28.85
C LEU A 74 37.04 15.17 29.84
N GLN A 75 35.89 14.51 30.07
CA GLN A 75 34.94 14.93 31.11
C GLN A 75 35.60 14.93 32.51
N GLN A 76 36.34 13.87 32.85
CA GLN A 76 37.07 13.79 34.12
C GLN A 76 38.14 14.89 34.21
N TRP A 77 38.84 15.16 33.10
CA TRP A 77 39.85 16.21 33.04
C TRP A 77 39.22 17.60 33.23
N LEU A 78 38.09 17.91 32.58
CA LEU A 78 37.37 19.18 32.74
C LEU A 78 36.93 19.39 34.20
N VAL A 79 36.46 18.34 34.87
CA VAL A 79 36.12 18.39 36.30
C VAL A 79 37.37 18.65 37.15
N LYS A 80 38.49 17.98 36.87
CA LYS A 80 39.77 18.20 37.56
C LYS A 80 40.30 19.63 37.41
N GLN A 81 40.11 20.24 36.24
CA GLN A 81 40.46 21.64 35.97
C GLN A 81 39.44 22.64 36.54
N LYS A 82 38.40 22.18 37.24
CA LYS A 82 37.31 23.00 37.80
C LYS A 82 36.54 23.80 36.73
N VAL A 83 36.49 23.30 35.50
CA VAL A 83 35.73 23.89 34.39
C VAL A 83 34.28 23.41 34.41
N ALA A 84 34.03 22.21 34.92
CA ALA A 84 32.71 21.61 35.01
C ALA A 84 32.56 20.83 36.33
N LYS A 85 31.33 20.46 36.69
CA LYS A 85 31.06 19.54 37.79
C LYS A 85 30.48 18.23 37.26
N GLU A 86 30.83 17.13 37.92
CA GLU A 86 30.37 15.82 37.51
C GLU A 86 28.83 15.72 37.59
N GLY A 87 28.21 15.28 36.49
CA GLY A 87 26.76 15.11 36.40
C GLY A 87 25.96 16.41 36.25
N GLU A 88 26.63 17.58 36.18
CA GLU A 88 25.99 18.87 35.92
C GLU A 88 25.90 19.11 34.40
N TYR A 89 24.82 18.65 33.80
CA TYR A 89 24.55 18.77 32.37
C TYR A 89 23.68 19.99 32.08
N SER A 90 23.90 20.63 30.93
CA SER A 90 23.07 21.79 30.53
C SER A 90 21.63 21.39 30.21
N SER A 91 20.72 22.37 30.33
CA SER A 91 19.34 22.20 29.87
C SER A 91 19.26 21.87 28.37
N ALA A 92 20.22 22.34 27.58
CA ALA A 92 20.32 22.04 26.15
C ALA A 92 20.57 20.55 25.88
N LEU A 93 21.52 19.94 26.58
CA LEU A 93 21.76 18.50 26.45
C LEU A 93 20.55 17.70 26.93
N ILE A 94 19.94 18.11 28.05
CA ILE A 94 18.77 17.41 28.58
C ILE A 94 17.60 17.47 27.58
N ARG A 95 17.35 18.62 26.92
CA ARG A 95 16.35 18.74 25.85
C ARG A 95 16.66 17.84 24.66
N LEU A 96 17.92 17.75 24.24
CA LEU A 96 18.34 16.84 23.17
C LEU A 96 18.06 15.39 23.55
N ILE A 97 18.37 14.99 24.79
CA ILE A 97 18.09 13.65 25.29
C ILE A 97 16.58 13.38 25.32
N GLN A 98 15.78 14.26 25.91
CA GLN A 98 14.32 14.12 25.98
C GLN A 98 13.69 14.02 24.57
N THR A 99 14.11 14.90 23.66
CA THR A 99 13.63 14.94 22.27
C THR A 99 14.06 13.69 21.50
N GLY A 100 15.33 13.30 21.60
CA GLY A 100 15.85 12.14 20.90
C GLY A 100 15.31 10.82 21.46
N LEU A 101 15.06 10.71 22.77
CA LEU A 101 14.40 9.56 23.38
C LEU A 101 12.98 9.40 22.82
N ARG A 102 12.21 10.48 22.78
CA ARG A 102 10.88 10.48 22.14
C ARG A 102 10.96 10.08 20.68
N PHE A 103 11.92 10.67 19.95
CA PHE A 103 12.13 10.34 18.56
C PHE A 103 12.54 8.88 18.38
N LEU A 104 13.16 8.24 19.37
CA LEU A 104 13.48 6.82 19.41
C LEU A 104 12.37 5.95 20.05
N ASP A 105 11.17 6.50 20.23
CA ASP A 105 9.98 5.84 20.77
C ASP A 105 10.04 5.50 22.29
N PHE A 106 10.89 6.22 23.05
CA PHE A 106 10.96 6.15 24.51
C PHE A 106 10.32 7.39 25.13
N ASP A 107 9.42 7.20 26.10
CA ASP A 107 8.81 8.32 26.82
C ASP A 107 9.79 8.90 27.85
N ALA A 108 10.07 10.19 27.72
CA ALA A 108 10.94 10.96 28.60
C ALA A 108 10.18 12.09 29.33
N GLY A 109 8.84 12.10 29.25
CA GLY A 109 8.00 13.15 29.84
C GLY A 109 8.04 14.46 29.05
N VAL A 110 7.87 15.58 29.75
CA VAL A 110 7.93 16.92 29.13
C VAL A 110 9.34 17.20 28.61
N ILE A 111 9.45 17.81 27.42
CA ILE A 111 10.74 18.30 26.91
C ILE A 111 10.93 19.72 27.46
N ASP A 112 11.57 19.82 28.61
CA ASP A 112 11.77 21.06 29.37
C ASP A 112 13.26 21.34 29.68
N GLY A 113 14.15 20.40 29.33
CA GLY A 113 15.56 20.50 29.69
C GLY A 113 15.84 20.28 31.18
N VAL A 114 14.88 19.74 31.92
CA VAL A 114 15.00 19.41 33.34
C VAL A 114 15.14 17.90 33.50
N TYR A 115 16.21 17.47 34.15
CA TYR A 115 16.40 16.05 34.45
C TYR A 115 15.47 15.63 35.60
N ASN A 116 14.29 15.13 35.24
CA ASN A 116 13.23 14.71 36.16
C ASN A 116 13.04 13.17 36.17
N GLN A 117 12.08 12.67 36.94
CA GLN A 117 11.79 11.23 37.06
C GLN A 117 11.35 10.59 35.74
N ASP A 118 10.61 11.31 34.91
CA ASP A 118 10.16 10.82 33.59
C ASP A 118 11.36 10.71 32.63
N THR A 119 12.23 11.72 32.62
CA THR A 119 13.47 11.71 31.83
C THR A 119 14.37 10.55 32.27
N GLN A 120 14.55 10.37 33.59
CA GLN A 120 15.30 9.24 34.13
C GLN A 120 14.68 7.89 33.73
N SER A 121 13.35 7.79 33.70
CA SER A 121 12.63 6.57 33.30
C SER A 121 12.81 6.29 31.81
N GLY A 122 12.75 7.31 30.95
CA GLY A 122 13.07 7.20 29.53
C GLY A 122 14.50 6.74 29.27
N ILE A 123 15.47 7.28 30.01
CA ILE A 123 16.87 6.84 29.94
C ILE A 123 17.01 5.39 30.38
N LYS A 124 16.34 4.96 31.47
CA LYS A 124 16.34 3.56 31.90
C LYS A 124 15.77 2.64 30.83
N ALA A 125 14.65 3.03 30.21
CA ALA A 125 14.02 2.25 29.15
C ALA A 125 14.96 2.10 27.94
N PHE A 126 15.62 3.19 27.52
CA PHE A 126 16.61 3.14 26.44
C PHE A 126 17.84 2.29 26.82
N GLN A 127 18.43 2.50 27.99
CA GLN A 127 19.56 1.71 28.47
C GLN A 127 19.24 0.21 28.49
N LYS A 128 18.05 -0.16 28.98
CA LYS A 128 17.55 -1.53 28.96
C LYS A 128 17.48 -2.07 27.53
N SER A 129 16.88 -1.32 26.60
CA SER A 129 16.76 -1.73 25.19
C SER A 129 18.11 -1.87 24.46
N GLN A 130 19.15 -1.18 24.96
CA GLN A 130 20.52 -1.30 24.45
C GLN A 130 21.35 -2.34 25.22
N LYS A 131 20.73 -3.14 26.11
CA LYS A 131 21.40 -4.10 26.99
C LYS A 131 22.55 -3.48 27.81
N GLN A 132 22.39 -2.22 28.16
CA GLN A 132 23.30 -1.46 29.03
C GLN A 132 22.87 -1.56 30.49
N LYS A 133 23.75 -1.17 31.41
CA LYS A 133 23.41 -1.04 32.82
C LYS A 133 22.30 0.02 32.99
N THR A 134 21.13 -0.41 33.46
CA THR A 134 19.93 0.43 33.63
C THR A 134 20.03 1.34 34.87
N THR A 135 20.87 2.37 34.80
CA THR A 135 21.10 3.33 35.90
C THR A 135 20.12 4.51 35.88
N GLY A 136 19.65 4.89 34.68
CA GLY A 136 18.92 6.14 34.44
C GLY A 136 19.78 7.39 34.44
N LYS A 137 21.06 7.31 34.86
CA LYS A 137 21.98 8.45 34.90
C LYS A 137 22.49 8.76 33.50
N ILE A 138 22.72 10.04 33.19
CA ILE A 138 23.41 10.47 31.98
C ILE A 138 24.91 10.16 32.15
N THR A 139 25.49 9.40 31.22
CA THR A 139 26.93 9.11 31.17
C THR A 139 27.38 9.07 29.71
N ALA A 140 28.65 9.41 29.46
CA ALA A 140 29.24 9.40 28.12
C ALA A 140 29.08 8.04 27.40
N ASP A 141 29.19 6.92 28.12
CA ASP A 141 29.15 5.58 27.55
C ASP A 141 27.83 5.28 26.82
N TRP A 142 26.69 5.50 27.48
CA TRP A 142 25.41 5.25 26.83
C TRP A 142 25.01 6.40 25.90
N LEU A 143 25.45 7.63 26.17
CA LEU A 143 25.12 8.78 25.33
C LEU A 143 25.74 8.65 23.93
N ARG A 144 26.93 8.07 23.81
CA ARG A 144 27.52 7.69 22.51
C ARG A 144 26.66 6.67 21.76
N ILE A 145 26.12 5.66 22.45
CA ILE A 145 25.22 4.65 21.86
C ILE A 145 23.91 5.31 21.41
N PHE A 146 23.34 6.15 22.27
CA PHE A 146 22.16 6.95 21.98
C PHE A 146 22.36 7.81 20.73
N ASN A 147 23.45 8.56 20.64
CA ASN A 147 23.75 9.41 19.49
C ASN A 147 23.85 8.58 18.19
N ARG A 148 24.45 7.39 18.23
CA ARG A 148 24.50 6.49 17.07
C ARG A 148 23.10 6.01 16.64
N ARG A 149 22.25 5.62 17.60
CA ARG A 149 20.87 5.18 17.32
C ARG A 149 20.01 6.32 16.79
N LEU A 150 20.12 7.49 17.41
CA LEU A 150 19.46 8.71 17.01
C LEU A 150 19.85 9.09 15.57
N THR A 151 21.15 9.07 15.26
CA THR A 151 21.69 9.33 13.92
C THR A 151 21.13 8.36 12.88
N ALA A 152 21.09 7.06 13.20
CA ALA A 152 20.55 6.05 12.27
C ALA A 152 19.07 6.30 11.95
N LYS A 153 18.26 6.65 12.96
CA LYS A 153 16.84 6.97 12.75
C LYS A 153 16.67 8.29 11.97
N VAL A 154 17.52 9.29 12.21
CA VAL A 154 17.55 10.54 11.41
C VAL A 154 17.88 10.23 9.95
N GLN A 155 18.92 9.45 9.66
CA GLN A 155 19.27 9.01 8.30
C GLN A 155 18.10 8.29 7.62
N GLN A 156 17.44 7.37 8.33
CA GLN A 156 16.25 6.67 7.82
C GLN A 156 15.14 7.64 7.44
N ARG A 157 14.83 8.64 8.29
CA ARG A 157 13.78 9.62 8.02
C ARG A 157 14.14 10.57 6.89
N LEU A 158 15.38 11.06 6.84
CA LEU A 158 15.86 11.88 5.73
C LEU A 158 15.74 11.13 4.39
N ASN A 159 16.09 9.85 4.34
CA ASN A 159 15.90 9.00 3.16
C ASN A 159 14.42 8.86 2.79
N HIS A 160 13.55 8.65 3.78
CA HIS A 160 12.10 8.58 3.56
C HIS A 160 11.53 9.89 2.98
N PHE A 161 12.10 11.05 3.35
CA PHE A 161 11.73 12.36 2.81
C PHE A 161 12.42 12.69 1.47
N GLY A 162 13.35 11.85 0.98
CA GLY A 162 14.00 12.02 -0.31
C GLY A 162 15.34 12.75 -0.30
N TYR A 163 15.94 13.05 0.86
CA TYR A 163 17.23 13.77 0.95
C TYR A 163 18.48 12.92 0.67
N ALA A 164 18.34 11.62 0.36
CA ALA A 164 19.44 10.72 0.01
C ALA A 164 20.64 10.72 1.00
N ALA A 165 20.35 10.59 2.30
CA ALA A 165 21.30 10.64 3.41
C ALA A 165 22.34 9.49 3.47
N GLY A 166 22.30 8.53 2.54
CA GLY A 166 23.15 7.35 2.53
C GLY A 166 22.60 6.20 3.36
N GLY A 167 23.47 5.28 3.81
CA GLY A 167 23.07 4.17 4.68
C GLY A 167 22.67 4.66 6.07
N ALA A 168 21.66 4.04 6.69
CA ALA A 168 21.23 4.35 8.06
C ALA A 168 22.11 3.63 9.11
N ASP A 169 23.41 3.89 9.08
CA ASP A 169 24.46 3.22 9.87
C ASP A 169 24.77 3.91 11.22
N GLY A 170 24.18 5.08 11.45
CA GLY A 170 24.41 5.92 12.60
C GLY A 170 25.72 6.71 12.56
N ILE A 171 26.35 6.82 11.38
CA ILE A 171 27.60 7.56 11.16
C ILE A 171 27.35 8.72 10.20
N ILE A 172 27.69 9.94 10.62
CA ILE A 172 27.49 11.14 9.78
C ILE A 172 28.62 11.23 8.76
N GLY A 173 28.41 10.59 7.60
CA GLY A 173 29.27 10.75 6.43
C GLY A 173 28.85 11.93 5.53
N LYS A 174 29.58 12.15 4.44
CA LYS A 174 29.35 13.25 3.48
C LYS A 174 27.89 13.36 3.02
N LYS A 175 27.26 12.23 2.63
CA LYS A 175 25.85 12.22 2.19
C LYS A 175 24.88 12.60 3.29
N THR A 176 25.09 12.10 4.51
CA THR A 176 24.26 12.46 5.67
C THR A 176 24.42 13.94 5.98
N GLN A 177 25.66 14.47 5.93
CA GLN A 177 25.92 15.89 6.11
C GLN A 177 25.19 16.73 5.05
N GLU A 178 25.30 16.41 3.76
CA GLU A 178 24.59 17.09 2.67
C GLU A 178 23.06 17.06 2.86
N ALA A 179 22.51 15.92 3.29
CA ALA A 179 21.08 15.77 3.56
C ALA A 179 20.61 16.65 4.74
N LEU A 180 21.39 16.69 5.83
CA LEU A 180 21.11 17.55 6.99
C LEU A 180 21.17 19.02 6.62
N ILE A 181 22.16 19.41 5.82
CA ILE A 181 22.32 20.74 5.25
C ILE A 181 21.09 21.13 4.42
N ALA A 182 20.64 20.25 3.53
CA ALA A 182 19.50 20.50 2.69
C ALA A 182 18.21 20.67 3.51
N LEU A 183 17.99 19.83 4.53
CA LEU A 183 16.86 19.95 5.44
C LEU A 183 16.90 21.28 6.21
N ARG A 184 18.05 21.60 6.84
CA ARG A 184 18.21 22.86 7.59
C ARG A 184 17.98 24.08 6.69
N LYS A 185 18.51 24.09 5.48
CA LYS A 185 18.29 25.16 4.51
C LYS A 185 16.81 25.30 4.13
N GLN A 186 16.13 24.19 3.87
CA GLN A 186 14.72 24.19 3.48
C GLN A 186 13.82 24.77 4.58
N TYR A 187 14.11 24.45 5.84
CA TYR A 187 13.33 24.90 7.00
C TYR A 187 13.96 26.07 7.76
N GLN A 188 14.98 26.72 7.19
CA GLN A 188 15.67 27.88 7.75
C GLN A 188 16.20 27.65 9.18
N LEU A 189 16.67 26.44 9.45
CA LEU A 189 17.25 26.07 10.74
C LEU A 189 18.69 26.60 10.85
N PRO A 190 19.12 27.03 12.06
CA PRO A 190 20.50 27.43 12.34
C PRO A 190 21.54 26.35 12.01
N TRP A 191 22.80 26.75 11.83
CA TRP A 191 23.89 25.88 11.37
C TRP A 191 24.83 25.50 12.51
N LEU A 192 25.21 24.23 12.57
CA LEU A 192 26.15 23.70 13.56
C LEU A 192 27.40 23.13 12.87
N THR A 193 28.58 23.58 13.28
CA THR A 193 29.86 23.12 12.72
C THR A 193 30.34 21.79 13.32
N TYR A 194 29.84 21.38 14.49
CA TYR A 194 30.31 20.18 15.21
C TYR A 194 29.21 19.29 15.81
N SER A 195 27.96 19.77 15.95
CA SER A 195 26.81 18.95 16.36
C SER A 195 25.77 18.91 15.24
N PHE A 196 25.82 17.90 14.38
CA PHE A 196 24.92 17.88 13.22
C PHE A 196 23.45 17.61 13.58
N ILE A 197 23.19 17.00 14.74
CA ILE A 197 21.85 16.62 15.20
C ILE A 197 21.58 17.31 16.54
N ASP A 198 20.61 18.22 16.52
CA ASP A 198 20.09 18.91 17.69
C ASP A 198 18.57 18.64 17.84
N ASP A 199 18.00 19.10 18.94
CA ASP A 199 16.58 18.97 19.24
C ASP A 199 15.68 19.64 18.19
N ARG A 200 16.07 20.81 17.66
CA ARG A 200 15.32 21.55 16.62
C ARG A 200 15.19 20.75 15.33
N LEU A 201 16.29 20.15 14.89
CA LEU A 201 16.36 19.31 13.72
C LEU A 201 15.47 18.07 13.87
N ILE A 202 15.60 17.37 15.01
CA ILE A 202 14.78 16.16 15.29
C ILE A 202 13.30 16.52 15.29
N TYR A 203 12.97 17.66 15.88
CA TYR A 203 11.61 18.17 15.91
C TYR A 203 11.05 18.47 14.52
N GLN A 204 11.83 19.14 13.67
CA GLN A 204 11.46 19.39 12.29
C GLN A 204 11.25 18.09 11.50
N ILE A 205 12.06 17.06 11.77
CA ILE A 205 11.88 15.73 11.17
C ILE A 205 10.55 15.12 11.62
N MET A 206 10.21 15.17 12.92
CA MET A 206 8.94 14.67 13.43
C MET A 206 7.74 15.39 12.81
N LEU A 207 7.84 16.71 12.60
CA LEU A 207 6.80 17.48 11.93
C LEU A 207 6.59 17.08 10.48
N THR A 208 7.69 16.96 9.75
CA THR A 208 7.69 16.53 8.35
C THR A 208 7.07 15.13 8.22
N GLU A 209 7.36 14.22 9.16
CA GLU A 209 6.76 12.89 9.22
C GLU A 209 5.25 12.94 9.43
N ASN A 210 4.78 13.76 10.37
CA ASN A 210 3.35 13.93 10.65
C ASN A 210 2.57 14.45 9.43
N GLU A 211 3.13 15.43 8.72
CA GLU A 211 2.52 15.96 7.50
C GLU A 211 2.45 14.90 6.37
N ASN A 212 3.52 14.13 6.19
CA ASN A 212 3.54 13.05 5.20
C ASN A 212 2.53 11.94 5.55
N ASN A 213 2.42 11.58 6.83
CA ASN A 213 1.43 10.63 7.32
C ASN A 213 -0.01 11.13 7.07
N LYS A 214 -0.28 12.40 7.33
CA LYS A 214 -1.58 13.03 7.05
C LYS A 214 -1.94 12.94 5.57
N LYS A 215 -1.02 13.33 4.67
CA LYS A 215 -1.22 13.24 3.21
C LYS A 215 -1.49 11.79 2.77
N GLN A 216 -0.78 10.83 3.35
CA GLN A 216 -0.97 9.41 3.03
C GLN A 216 -2.34 8.89 3.51
N ILE A 217 -2.78 9.30 4.71
CA ILE A 217 -4.12 8.97 5.23
C ILE A 217 -5.20 9.53 4.32
N GLU A 218 -5.11 10.80 3.93
CA GLU A 218 -6.07 11.44 3.02
C GLU A 218 -6.12 10.72 1.66
N LYS A 219 -4.97 10.35 1.11
CA LYS A 219 -4.88 9.56 -0.12
C LYS A 219 -5.55 8.19 0.02
N ASN A 220 -5.28 7.47 1.11
CA ASN A 220 -5.88 6.16 1.38
C ASN A 220 -7.41 6.27 1.55
N GLN A 221 -7.88 7.32 2.22
CA GLN A 221 -9.32 7.60 2.37
C GLN A 221 -9.97 7.89 1.01
N LEU A 222 -9.32 8.65 0.13
CA LEU A 222 -9.82 8.92 -1.22
C LEU A 222 -9.91 7.63 -2.06
N ILE A 223 -8.90 6.76 -2.00
CA ILE A 223 -8.90 5.46 -2.67
C ILE A 223 -10.06 4.60 -2.15
N ALA A 224 -10.23 4.50 -0.83
CA ALA A 224 -11.31 3.76 -0.21
C ALA A 224 -12.70 4.31 -0.61
N LYS A 225 -12.85 5.63 -0.72
CA LYS A 225 -14.08 6.27 -1.20
C LYS A 225 -14.39 5.87 -2.65
N LYS A 226 -13.41 5.95 -3.55
CA LYS A 226 -13.56 5.55 -4.96
C LYS A 226 -13.94 4.07 -5.09
N GLN A 227 -13.31 3.20 -4.31
CA GLN A 227 -13.62 1.77 -4.28
C GLN A 227 -15.06 1.50 -3.80
N ARG A 228 -15.52 2.18 -2.73
CA ARG A 228 -16.91 2.07 -2.25
C ARG A 228 -17.91 2.54 -3.31
N GLU A 229 -17.63 3.61 -4.03
CA GLU A 229 -18.49 4.09 -5.13
C GLU A 229 -18.55 3.09 -6.29
N GLN A 230 -17.41 2.50 -6.66
CA GLN A 230 -17.36 1.45 -7.68
C GLN A 230 -18.12 0.19 -7.25
N GLN A 231 -17.96 -0.24 -6.00
CA GLN A 231 -18.70 -1.38 -5.45
C GLN A 231 -20.21 -1.12 -5.43
N LYS A 232 -20.66 0.09 -5.08
CA LYS A 232 -22.07 0.49 -5.15
C LYS A 232 -22.60 0.42 -6.58
N LYS A 233 -21.86 0.95 -7.56
CA LYS A 233 -22.23 0.87 -8.98
C LYS A 233 -22.30 -0.58 -9.46
N ALA A 234 -21.33 -1.42 -9.12
CA ALA A 234 -21.31 -2.83 -9.46
C ALA A 234 -22.47 -3.61 -8.80
N ALA A 235 -22.81 -3.30 -7.55
CA ALA A 235 -23.95 -3.89 -6.86
C ALA A 235 -25.28 -3.49 -7.50
N ALA A 236 -25.44 -2.22 -7.84
CA ALA A 236 -26.63 -1.73 -8.56
C ALA A 236 -26.77 -2.40 -9.93
N GLU A 237 -25.66 -2.58 -10.66
CA GLU A 237 -25.68 -3.29 -11.94
C GLU A 237 -26.03 -4.77 -11.77
N ARG A 238 -25.49 -5.45 -10.75
CA ARG A 238 -25.87 -6.84 -10.44
C ARG A 238 -27.37 -6.98 -10.15
N LEU A 239 -27.95 -6.04 -9.40
CA LEU A 239 -29.39 -6.02 -9.13
C LEU A 239 -30.20 -5.84 -10.42
N ARG A 240 -29.77 -4.94 -11.31
CA ARG A 240 -30.41 -4.77 -12.64
C ARG A 240 -30.34 -6.04 -13.49
N GLN A 241 -29.17 -6.69 -13.54
CA GLN A 241 -28.99 -7.94 -14.28
C GLN A 241 -29.84 -9.07 -13.71
N GLN A 242 -29.96 -9.16 -12.37
CA GLN A 242 -30.86 -10.11 -11.71
C GLN A 242 -32.33 -9.85 -12.06
N GLU A 243 -32.76 -8.58 -12.11
CA GLU A 243 -34.14 -8.24 -12.48
C GLU A 243 -34.43 -8.58 -13.95
N ILE A 244 -33.50 -8.29 -14.87
CA ILE A 244 -33.61 -8.68 -16.28
C ILE A 244 -33.70 -10.20 -16.42
N ALA A 245 -32.82 -10.94 -15.76
CA ALA A 245 -32.84 -12.40 -15.79
C ALA A 245 -34.15 -12.98 -15.23
N ARG A 246 -34.71 -12.36 -14.18
CA ARG A 246 -36.01 -12.75 -13.63
C ARG A 246 -37.15 -12.54 -14.64
N LYS A 247 -37.22 -11.36 -15.28
CA LYS A 247 -38.22 -11.06 -16.32
C LYS A 247 -38.11 -12.03 -17.49
N GLN A 248 -36.90 -12.31 -17.97
CA GLN A 248 -36.68 -13.29 -19.05
C GLN A 248 -37.09 -14.71 -18.65
N PHE A 249 -36.89 -15.10 -17.38
CA PHE A 249 -37.37 -16.39 -16.89
C PHE A 249 -38.90 -16.45 -16.87
N GLU A 250 -39.56 -15.42 -16.34
CA GLU A 250 -41.03 -15.30 -16.33
C GLU A 250 -41.62 -15.37 -17.76
N GLU A 251 -41.04 -14.63 -18.71
CA GLU A 251 -41.45 -14.66 -20.12
C GLU A 251 -41.28 -16.05 -20.77
N ARG A 252 -40.18 -16.75 -20.49
CA ARG A 252 -39.96 -18.12 -21.00
C ARG A 252 -40.99 -19.10 -20.47
N GLU A 253 -41.34 -19.00 -19.18
CA GLU A 253 -42.35 -19.88 -18.59
C GLU A 253 -43.74 -19.59 -19.18
N GLN A 254 -44.08 -18.32 -19.42
CA GLN A 254 -45.31 -17.94 -20.12
C GLN A 254 -45.35 -18.48 -21.56
N GLN A 255 -44.24 -18.37 -22.31
CA GLN A 255 -44.15 -18.92 -23.66
C GLN A 255 -44.34 -20.44 -23.67
N LYS A 256 -43.72 -21.17 -22.74
CA LYS A 256 -43.91 -22.62 -22.60
C LYS A 256 -45.36 -22.97 -22.27
N ALA A 257 -46.03 -22.18 -21.41
CA ALA A 257 -47.44 -22.40 -21.09
C ALA A 257 -48.33 -22.20 -22.32
N LEU A 258 -48.13 -21.12 -23.08
CA LEU A 258 -48.85 -20.84 -24.32
C LEU A 258 -48.61 -21.92 -25.38
N GLU A 259 -47.38 -22.42 -25.50
CA GLU A 259 -47.04 -23.50 -26.43
C GLU A 259 -47.74 -24.81 -26.05
N ARG A 260 -47.80 -25.15 -24.76
CA ARG A 260 -48.57 -26.30 -24.26
C ARG A 260 -50.05 -26.18 -24.60
N GLU A 261 -50.63 -25.00 -24.42
CA GLU A 261 -52.04 -24.74 -24.75
C GLU A 261 -52.32 -24.89 -26.26
N ARG A 262 -51.42 -24.38 -27.12
CA ARG A 262 -51.49 -24.57 -28.58
C ARG A 262 -51.41 -26.03 -29.00
N LEU A 263 -50.52 -26.81 -28.37
CA LEU A 263 -50.39 -28.24 -28.64
C LEU A 263 -51.68 -29.00 -28.31
N VAL A 264 -52.30 -28.69 -27.18
CA VAL A 264 -53.60 -29.27 -26.78
C VAL A 264 -54.70 -28.89 -27.79
N ALA A 265 -54.78 -27.62 -28.19
CA ALA A 265 -55.77 -27.17 -29.18
C ALA A 265 -55.59 -27.84 -30.55
N ALA A 266 -54.35 -28.00 -31.01
CA ALA A 266 -54.04 -28.68 -32.28
C ALA A 266 -54.40 -30.17 -32.24
N GLN A 267 -54.21 -30.84 -31.09
CA GLN A 267 -54.65 -32.22 -30.89
C GLN A 267 -56.17 -32.33 -30.96
N LEU A 268 -56.91 -31.42 -30.31
CA LEU A 268 -58.37 -31.38 -30.39
C LEU A 268 -58.87 -31.21 -31.83
N GLN A 269 -58.28 -30.29 -32.59
CA GLN A 269 -58.64 -30.07 -34.01
C GLN A 269 -58.39 -31.30 -34.87
N LYS A 270 -57.27 -32.00 -34.69
CA LYS A 270 -57.00 -33.26 -35.38
C LYS A 270 -58.08 -34.30 -35.07
N HIS A 271 -58.52 -34.38 -33.81
CA HIS A 271 -59.56 -35.32 -33.41
C HIS A 271 -60.90 -35.01 -34.11
N VAL A 272 -61.30 -33.75 -34.14
CA VAL A 272 -62.52 -33.28 -34.83
C VAL A 272 -62.46 -33.57 -36.34
N ALA A 273 -61.33 -33.29 -37.00
CA ALA A 273 -61.16 -33.54 -38.44
C ALA A 273 -61.23 -35.03 -38.80
N GLN A 274 -60.71 -35.91 -37.92
CA GLN A 274 -60.82 -37.36 -38.09
C GLN A 274 -62.28 -37.82 -38.01
N MET A 275 -63.09 -37.25 -37.13
CA MET A 275 -64.53 -37.56 -37.07
C MET A 275 -65.24 -37.15 -38.37
N ASN A 276 -64.96 -35.95 -38.89
CA ASN A 276 -65.59 -35.44 -40.11
C ASN A 276 -65.17 -36.20 -41.40
N PHE A 277 -63.94 -36.72 -41.47
CA PHE A 277 -63.46 -37.48 -42.65
C PHE A 277 -64.15 -38.84 -42.82
N VAL A 278 -64.55 -39.48 -41.72
CA VAL A 278 -65.30 -40.76 -41.76
C VAL A 278 -66.67 -40.58 -42.42
N GLU A 279 -67.24 -39.37 -42.35
CA GLU A 279 -68.56 -39.04 -42.89
C GLU A 279 -68.57 -38.80 -44.42
N SER A 280 -67.42 -38.50 -45.04
CA SER A 280 -67.32 -37.98 -46.43
C SER A 280 -67.10 -39.04 -47.54
N LYS A 281 -66.77 -40.30 -47.24
CA LYS A 281 -66.31 -41.30 -48.23
C LYS A 281 -67.40 -42.07 -49.00
N ASN A 282 -68.65 -41.58 -49.07
CA ASN A 282 -69.82 -42.40 -49.44
C ASN A 282 -70.43 -42.19 -50.86
N THR A 283 -69.73 -41.70 -51.90
CA THR A 283 -70.34 -41.46 -53.25
C THR A 283 -69.39 -41.67 -54.46
N ILE A 284 -69.91 -42.16 -55.61
CA ILE A 284 -69.16 -42.89 -56.69
C ILE A 284 -69.43 -42.40 -58.16
N HIS A 285 -68.43 -42.63 -59.07
CA HIS A 285 -68.37 -42.86 -60.57
C HIS A 285 -68.50 -41.73 -61.63
N HIS A 286 -67.71 -41.83 -62.74
CA HIS A 286 -68.13 -42.01 -64.17
C HIS A 286 -67.01 -41.73 -65.22
N GLU A 287 -66.37 -42.76 -65.81
CA GLU A 287 -65.73 -42.65 -67.16
C GLU A 287 -65.67 -44.02 -67.88
N ASP A 288 -65.82 -45.14 -67.16
CA ASP A 288 -65.89 -46.51 -67.71
C ASP A 288 -67.11 -46.80 -68.60
N VAL A 289 -68.09 -45.89 -68.61
CA VAL A 289 -69.34 -45.99 -69.39
C VAL A 289 -69.11 -45.76 -70.89
N LYS A 290 -68.05 -45.03 -71.30
CA LYS A 290 -67.83 -44.70 -72.72
C LYS A 290 -67.33 -45.87 -73.56
N ASN A 291 -66.59 -46.79 -72.96
CA ASN A 291 -65.95 -47.87 -73.72
C ASN A 291 -66.84 -49.11 -73.85
N THR A 292 -67.76 -49.32 -72.92
CA THR A 292 -68.79 -50.38 -72.96
C THR A 292 -69.86 -50.18 -74.04
N LEU A 293 -69.90 -49.01 -74.70
CA LEU A 293 -70.83 -48.68 -75.79
C LEU A 293 -70.33 -49.12 -77.17
N ARG A 294 -69.01 -49.34 -77.34
CA ARG A 294 -68.43 -49.71 -78.64
C ARG A 294 -68.54 -51.21 -78.94
N ASP A 295 -68.27 -52.05 -77.96
CA ASP A 295 -68.33 -53.53 -78.10
C ASP A 295 -69.75 -54.09 -78.27
N MET A 296 -70.77 -53.22 -78.16
CA MET A 296 -72.15 -53.59 -78.40
C MET A 296 -72.48 -53.78 -79.91
N LEU A 297 -71.72 -53.21 -80.84
CA LEU A 297 -72.16 -53.05 -82.24
C LEU A 297 -72.04 -54.30 -83.15
N ASP A 298 -71.21 -55.30 -82.83
CA ASP A 298 -70.85 -56.37 -83.81
C ASP A 298 -71.29 -57.83 -83.48
N ALA A 299 -72.10 -58.09 -82.46
CA ALA A 299 -72.58 -59.47 -82.14
C ALA A 299 -73.88 -59.87 -82.90
N PRO A 300 -74.29 -61.15 -83.02
CA PRO A 300 -75.59 -61.58 -83.58
C PRO A 300 -76.77 -61.59 -82.56
N ALA A 301 -77.99 -61.32 -83.03
CA ALA A 301 -79.12 -60.81 -82.23
C ALA A 301 -79.61 -61.69 -81.04
N SER A 302 -79.51 -63.02 -81.10
CA SER A 302 -79.98 -63.93 -80.04
C SER A 302 -78.96 -64.21 -78.94
N GLN A 303 -77.73 -63.72 -79.07
CA GLN A 303 -76.67 -63.83 -78.05
C GLN A 303 -76.07 -62.48 -77.64
N LYS A 304 -76.55 -61.36 -78.22
CA LYS A 304 -76.16 -59.99 -77.87
C LYS A 304 -76.32 -59.67 -76.38
N ILE A 305 -77.41 -60.11 -75.74
CA ILE A 305 -77.73 -59.69 -74.36
C ILE A 305 -76.75 -60.32 -73.34
N PRO A 306 -76.51 -61.65 -73.33
CA PRO A 306 -75.56 -62.26 -72.41
C PRO A 306 -74.11 -61.87 -72.74
N LEU A 307 -73.68 -61.94 -74.02
CA LEU A 307 -72.28 -61.64 -74.38
C LEU A 307 -71.91 -60.17 -74.16
N ARG A 308 -72.83 -59.20 -74.37
CA ARG A 308 -72.57 -57.80 -74.01
C ARG A 308 -72.43 -57.67 -72.50
N GLN A 309 -73.22 -58.36 -71.69
CA GLN A 309 -73.05 -58.35 -70.22
C GLN A 309 -71.72 -58.96 -69.80
N THR A 310 -71.37 -60.14 -70.33
CA THR A 310 -70.12 -60.83 -69.96
C THR A 310 -68.88 -60.07 -70.42
N SER A 311 -68.89 -59.51 -71.63
CA SER A 311 -67.78 -58.73 -72.18
C SER A 311 -67.65 -57.37 -71.47
N ARG A 312 -68.76 -56.70 -71.13
CA ARG A 312 -68.76 -55.50 -70.29
C ARG A 312 -68.25 -55.76 -68.88
N ASN A 313 -68.63 -56.89 -68.28
CA ASN A 313 -68.16 -57.28 -66.95
C ASN A 313 -66.66 -57.62 -66.98
N LEU A 314 -66.21 -58.37 -67.99
CA LEU A 314 -64.79 -58.72 -68.15
C LEU A 314 -63.92 -57.48 -68.43
N LEU A 315 -64.39 -56.55 -69.27
CA LEU A 315 -63.69 -55.29 -69.55
C LEU A 315 -63.70 -54.34 -68.35
N ALA A 316 -64.79 -54.29 -67.58
CA ALA A 316 -64.87 -53.53 -66.33
C ALA A 316 -63.93 -54.12 -65.28
N GLU A 317 -63.83 -55.45 -65.20
CA GLU A 317 -62.94 -56.14 -64.29
C GLU A 317 -61.47 -55.96 -64.67
N GLN A 318 -61.11 -56.08 -65.95
CA GLN A 318 -59.76 -55.81 -66.44
C GLN A 318 -59.34 -54.33 -66.26
N LYS A 319 -60.25 -53.38 -66.47
CA LYS A 319 -59.99 -51.95 -66.22
C LYS A 319 -59.89 -51.64 -64.74
N ALA A 320 -60.73 -52.24 -63.90
CA ALA A 320 -60.62 -52.12 -62.45
C ALA A 320 -59.28 -52.70 -61.97
N GLN A 321 -58.85 -53.83 -62.50
CA GLN A 321 -57.55 -54.43 -62.18
C GLN A 321 -56.38 -53.58 -62.68
N ALA A 322 -56.42 -53.04 -63.90
CA ALA A 322 -55.37 -52.18 -64.43
C ALA A 322 -55.30 -50.83 -63.70
N ALA A 323 -56.44 -50.21 -63.40
CA ALA A 323 -56.52 -48.98 -62.61
C ALA A 323 -56.02 -49.22 -61.17
N LEU A 324 -56.36 -50.37 -60.57
CA LEU A 324 -55.85 -50.76 -59.26
C LEU A 324 -54.33 -50.95 -59.29
N GLN A 325 -53.79 -51.65 -60.30
CA GLN A 325 -52.34 -51.83 -60.45
C GLN A 325 -51.61 -50.50 -60.68
N GLN A 326 -52.16 -49.60 -61.50
CA GLN A 326 -51.54 -48.30 -61.76
C GLN A 326 -51.64 -47.36 -60.55
N ALA A 327 -52.78 -47.36 -59.84
CA ALA A 327 -52.92 -46.64 -58.57
C ALA A 327 -51.97 -47.19 -57.51
N GLN A 328 -51.81 -48.52 -57.43
CA GLN A 328 -50.81 -49.17 -56.56
C GLN A 328 -49.39 -48.78 -56.94
N LEU A 329 -49.05 -48.70 -58.24
CA LEU A 329 -47.72 -48.29 -58.70
C LEU A 329 -47.43 -46.81 -58.38
N VAL A 330 -48.40 -45.91 -58.58
CA VAL A 330 -48.26 -44.49 -58.25
C VAL A 330 -48.18 -44.30 -56.73
N ALA A 331 -49.01 -44.99 -55.96
CA ALA A 331 -48.95 -44.98 -54.50
C ALA A 331 -47.62 -45.57 -53.98
N ALA A 332 -47.11 -46.64 -54.60
CA ALA A 332 -45.82 -47.22 -54.26
C ALA A 332 -44.66 -46.27 -54.57
N LYS A 333 -44.69 -45.56 -55.72
CA LYS A 333 -43.69 -44.55 -56.08
C LYS A 333 -43.74 -43.33 -55.15
N ALA A 334 -44.93 -42.83 -54.81
CA ALA A 334 -45.09 -41.73 -53.86
C ALA A 334 -44.61 -42.12 -52.46
N ALA A 335 -44.96 -43.32 -51.99
CA ALA A 335 -44.48 -43.86 -50.72
C ALA A 335 -42.95 -44.08 -50.72
N ALA A 336 -42.37 -44.47 -51.85
CA ALA A 336 -40.91 -44.59 -51.99
C ALA A 336 -40.21 -43.22 -51.93
N ALA A 337 -40.74 -42.20 -52.62
CA ALA A 337 -40.22 -40.84 -52.59
C ALA A 337 -40.29 -40.21 -51.18
N GLU A 338 -41.42 -40.38 -50.50
CA GLU A 338 -41.60 -39.89 -49.13
C GLU A 338 -40.66 -40.62 -48.14
N ARG A 339 -40.42 -41.93 -48.34
CA ARG A 339 -39.44 -42.68 -47.55
C ARG A 339 -38.01 -42.16 -47.78
N THR A 340 -37.64 -41.81 -49.01
CA THR A 340 -36.31 -41.25 -49.29
C THR A 340 -36.12 -39.85 -48.70
N GLU A 341 -37.12 -38.96 -48.79
CA GLU A 341 -37.04 -37.63 -48.17
C GLU A 341 -36.98 -37.73 -46.64
N ARG A 342 -37.78 -38.60 -46.02
CA ARG A 342 -37.71 -38.87 -44.58
C ARG A 342 -36.36 -39.45 -44.16
N ALA A 343 -35.77 -40.33 -44.96
CA ALA A 343 -34.45 -40.89 -44.69
C ALA A 343 -33.35 -39.81 -44.77
N GLN A 344 -33.40 -38.93 -45.77
CA GLN A 344 -32.46 -37.81 -45.92
C GLN A 344 -32.60 -36.78 -44.78
N ALA A 345 -33.84 -36.44 -44.41
CA ALA A 345 -34.11 -35.55 -43.27
C ALA A 345 -33.62 -36.15 -41.94
N ALA A 346 -33.84 -37.46 -41.73
CA ALA A 346 -33.33 -38.18 -40.57
C ALA A 346 -31.80 -38.21 -40.52
N GLN A 347 -31.12 -38.39 -41.65
CA GLN A 347 -29.65 -38.31 -41.74
C GLN A 347 -29.12 -36.92 -41.38
N LEU A 348 -29.71 -35.85 -41.91
CA LEU A 348 -29.30 -34.48 -41.59
C LEU A 348 -29.50 -34.14 -40.10
N ILE A 349 -30.59 -34.63 -39.49
CA ILE A 349 -30.83 -34.46 -38.05
C ILE A 349 -29.78 -35.23 -37.24
N ALA A 350 -29.48 -36.48 -37.63
CA ALA A 350 -28.46 -37.29 -36.97
C ALA A 350 -27.05 -36.65 -37.06
N GLU A 351 -26.69 -36.08 -38.22
CA GLU A 351 -25.43 -35.36 -38.39
C GLU A 351 -25.36 -34.09 -37.53
N LYS A 352 -26.43 -33.29 -37.48
CA LYS A 352 -26.50 -32.11 -36.60
C LYS A 352 -26.39 -32.48 -35.13
N GLN A 353 -27.05 -33.56 -34.70
CA GLN A 353 -26.93 -34.06 -33.33
C GLN A 353 -25.51 -34.52 -33.01
N LYS A 354 -24.84 -35.21 -33.94
CA LYS A 354 -23.45 -35.62 -33.78
C LYS A 354 -22.51 -34.41 -33.68
N ALA A 355 -22.68 -33.40 -34.52
CA ALA A 355 -21.91 -32.16 -34.47
C ALA A 355 -22.12 -31.41 -33.14
N GLN A 356 -23.36 -31.31 -32.65
CA GLN A 356 -23.66 -30.72 -31.35
C GLN A 356 -23.03 -31.50 -30.19
N GLN A 357 -23.05 -32.83 -30.24
CA GLN A 357 -22.39 -33.67 -29.23
C GLN A 357 -20.86 -33.50 -29.24
N GLU A 358 -20.24 -33.41 -30.42
CA GLU A 358 -18.81 -33.14 -30.53
C GLU A 358 -18.44 -31.75 -30.02
N GLU A 359 -19.25 -30.74 -30.31
CA GLU A 359 -19.04 -29.38 -29.78
C GLU A 359 -19.20 -29.34 -28.25
N GLN A 360 -20.21 -30.01 -27.69
CA GLN A 360 -20.37 -30.14 -26.25
C GLN A 360 -19.17 -30.83 -25.60
N LYS A 361 -18.67 -31.92 -26.20
CA LYS A 361 -17.43 -32.58 -25.74
C LYS A 361 -16.24 -31.62 -25.77
N ARG A 362 -16.04 -30.87 -26.86
CA ARG A 362 -14.97 -29.86 -26.96
C ARG A 362 -15.10 -28.77 -25.89
N ARG A 363 -16.31 -28.26 -25.65
CA ARG A 363 -16.58 -27.26 -24.59
C ARG A 363 -16.29 -27.81 -23.20
N GLN A 364 -16.70 -29.06 -22.93
CA GLN A 364 -16.42 -29.71 -21.65
C GLN A 364 -14.92 -29.95 -21.45
N GLN A 365 -14.22 -30.34 -22.51
CA GLN A 365 -12.77 -30.54 -22.48
C GLN A 365 -12.01 -29.22 -22.28
N ALA A 366 -12.46 -28.13 -22.93
CA ALA A 366 -11.91 -26.79 -22.73
C ALA A 366 -12.15 -26.26 -21.30
N LEU A 367 -13.33 -26.53 -20.73
CA LEU A 367 -13.63 -26.19 -19.33
C LEU A 367 -12.72 -26.96 -18.37
N LEU A 368 -12.52 -28.26 -18.60
CA LEU A 368 -11.63 -29.09 -17.79
C LEU A 368 -10.18 -28.58 -17.87
N GLN A 369 -9.70 -28.23 -19.07
CA GLN A 369 -8.38 -27.65 -19.26
C GLN A 369 -8.24 -26.28 -18.57
N ALA A 370 -9.27 -25.43 -18.62
CA ALA A 370 -9.27 -24.16 -17.92
C ALA A 370 -9.22 -24.36 -16.38
N GLN A 371 -9.98 -25.31 -15.85
CA GLN A 371 -9.92 -25.69 -14.44
C GLN A 371 -8.54 -26.23 -14.04
N GLN A 372 -7.94 -27.09 -14.87
CA GLN A 372 -6.59 -27.61 -14.63
C GLN A 372 -5.55 -26.50 -14.59
N LYS A 373 -5.58 -25.57 -15.55
CA LYS A 373 -4.70 -24.39 -15.56
C LYS A 373 -4.91 -23.50 -14.34
N GLN A 374 -6.15 -23.33 -13.89
CA GLN A 374 -6.45 -22.56 -12.70
C GLN A 374 -5.91 -23.25 -11.44
N MET A 375 -6.12 -24.55 -11.29
CA MET A 375 -5.54 -25.34 -10.19
C MET A 375 -4.01 -25.31 -10.21
N GLU A 376 -3.39 -25.35 -11.38
CA GLU A 376 -1.94 -25.24 -11.53
C GLU A 376 -1.43 -23.84 -11.14
N LEU A 377 -2.13 -22.78 -11.56
CA LEU A 377 -1.82 -21.41 -11.15
C LEU A 377 -1.97 -21.22 -9.64
N GLU A 378 -3.06 -21.75 -9.06
CA GLU A 378 -3.29 -21.74 -7.61
C GLU A 378 -2.22 -22.54 -6.87
N ARG A 379 -1.81 -23.70 -7.39
CA ARG A 379 -0.70 -24.49 -6.84
C ARG A 379 0.61 -23.72 -6.92
N MET A 380 0.93 -23.07 -8.04
CA MET A 380 2.13 -22.22 -8.16
C MET A 380 2.07 -21.04 -7.20
N GLN A 381 0.92 -20.40 -7.02
CA GLN A 381 0.74 -19.31 -6.06
C GLN A 381 0.86 -19.81 -4.62
N GLN A 382 0.30 -20.97 -4.30
CA GLN A 382 0.46 -21.61 -2.99
C GLN A 382 1.92 -22.02 -2.75
N GLU A 383 2.62 -22.51 -3.77
CA GLU A 383 4.03 -22.88 -3.68
C GLU A 383 4.92 -21.63 -3.51
N GLN A 384 4.63 -20.55 -4.23
CA GLN A 384 5.27 -19.25 -4.02
C GLN A 384 4.98 -18.69 -2.62
N MET A 385 3.74 -18.75 -2.15
CA MET A 385 3.39 -18.36 -0.79
C MET A 385 4.07 -19.24 0.25
N ARG A 386 4.17 -20.55 0.01
CA ARG A 386 4.87 -21.51 0.87
C ARG A 386 6.37 -21.20 0.90
N LEU A 387 6.99 -20.88 -0.23
CA LEU A 387 8.39 -20.47 -0.30
C LEU A 387 8.61 -19.12 0.40
N ALA A 388 7.71 -18.17 0.22
CA ALA A 388 7.73 -16.89 0.93
C ALA A 388 7.52 -17.07 2.44
N GLN A 389 6.63 -17.98 2.85
CA GLN A 389 6.43 -18.36 4.24
C GLN A 389 7.64 -19.11 4.80
N LEU A 390 8.27 -20.01 4.04
CA LEU A 390 9.50 -20.70 4.46
C LEU A 390 10.67 -19.71 4.57
N GLN A 391 10.76 -18.74 3.68
CA GLN A 391 11.72 -17.64 3.80
C GLN A 391 11.39 -16.78 5.03
N ALA A 392 10.12 -16.41 5.23
CA ALA A 392 9.67 -15.68 6.41
C ALA A 392 9.90 -16.45 7.71
N VAL A 393 9.75 -17.78 7.71
CA VAL A 393 10.03 -18.66 8.85
C VAL A 393 11.53 -18.79 9.05
N ARG A 394 12.34 -18.88 7.99
CA ARG A 394 13.81 -18.87 8.10
C ARG A 394 14.34 -17.52 8.58
N THR A 395 13.79 -16.41 8.11
CA THR A 395 14.14 -15.08 8.61
C THR A 395 13.64 -14.91 10.03
N ALA A 396 12.42 -15.34 10.35
CA ALA A 396 11.89 -15.31 11.71
C ALA A 396 12.62 -16.27 12.64
N GLN A 397 13.15 -17.41 12.17
CA GLN A 397 13.99 -18.34 12.95
C GLN A 397 15.38 -17.78 13.12
N ALA A 398 15.99 -17.16 12.10
CA ALA A 398 17.25 -16.45 12.24
C ALA A 398 17.10 -15.23 13.18
N GLU A 399 15.99 -14.51 13.08
CA GLU A 399 15.59 -13.44 13.99
C GLU A 399 15.24 -13.96 15.37
N LYS A 400 14.65 -15.17 15.50
CA LYS A 400 14.32 -15.81 16.79
C LYS A 400 15.52 -16.47 17.43
N GLU A 401 16.50 -16.97 16.68
CA GLU A 401 17.78 -17.44 17.22
C GLU A 401 18.62 -16.23 17.65
N ALA A 402 18.62 -15.15 16.85
CA ALA A 402 19.18 -13.86 17.23
C ALA A 402 18.41 -13.24 18.41
N ALA A 403 17.09 -13.42 18.48
CA ALA A 403 16.24 -12.92 19.54
C ALA A 403 16.19 -13.84 20.76
N GLU A 404 16.43 -15.14 20.71
CA GLU A 404 16.56 -16.04 21.87
C GLU A 404 17.94 -15.83 22.51
N GLN A 405 18.97 -15.57 21.69
CA GLN A 405 20.21 -14.94 22.15
C GLN A 405 19.94 -13.54 22.76
N ALA A 406 18.92 -12.81 22.31
CA ALA A 406 18.53 -11.53 22.90
C ALA A 406 17.56 -11.61 24.10
N GLN A 407 16.74 -12.65 24.21
CA GLN A 407 15.58 -12.76 25.10
C GLN A 407 15.91 -13.56 26.36
N LYS A 408 17.01 -14.32 26.37
CA LYS A 408 17.75 -14.58 27.63
C LYS A 408 18.20 -13.29 28.32
N THR A 409 18.21 -12.16 27.61
CA THR A 409 18.56 -10.83 28.15
C THR A 409 17.33 -9.95 28.44
N GLU A 410 16.15 -10.26 27.90
CA GLU A 410 14.97 -9.39 27.97
C GLU A 410 13.67 -10.21 28.14
N LEU A 411 13.39 -10.68 29.35
CA LEU A 411 12.03 -11.04 29.73
C LEU A 411 11.66 -10.34 31.03
N SER A 412 11.23 -9.08 30.93
CA SER A 412 10.31 -8.49 31.90
C SER A 412 9.66 -7.24 31.34
N THR A 413 8.34 -7.35 31.13
CA THR A 413 7.28 -6.34 31.00
C THR A 413 7.22 -5.44 29.77
N TYR A 414 6.31 -5.80 28.86
CA TYR A 414 5.65 -4.96 27.87
C TYR A 414 4.35 -4.36 28.45
N VAL A 415 4.05 -3.09 28.12
CA VAL A 415 2.76 -2.41 28.35
C VAL A 415 2.33 -1.76 27.02
N PRO A 416 1.06 -1.85 26.61
CA PRO A 416 0.62 -1.40 25.28
C PRO A 416 0.56 0.13 25.16
N ALA A 417 0.92 0.64 23.98
CA ALA A 417 0.95 2.05 23.65
C ALA A 417 -0.46 2.71 23.61
N LYS A 418 -0.60 3.85 24.29
CA LYS A 418 -1.79 4.72 24.22
C LYS A 418 -1.80 5.51 22.91
N LYS A 419 -3.00 5.76 22.36
CA LYS A 419 -3.24 6.71 21.26
C LYS A 419 -2.99 8.14 21.74
N TYR A 420 -2.10 8.86 21.04
CA TYR A 420 -1.83 10.28 21.29
C TYR A 420 -2.78 11.16 20.46
N SER A 421 -3.37 12.19 21.07
CA SER A 421 -4.07 13.30 20.38
C SER A 421 -3.33 14.61 20.62
N PHE A 422 -3.43 15.54 19.66
CA PHE A 422 -2.77 16.85 19.67
C PHE A 422 -3.81 17.98 19.70
N ASN A 423 -3.51 19.06 20.41
CA ASN A 423 -4.27 20.30 20.50
C ASN A 423 -3.62 21.38 19.64
N LYS A 424 -4.39 22.18 18.90
CA LYS A 424 -3.87 23.32 18.14
C LYS A 424 -4.19 24.62 18.88
N LEU A 425 -3.21 25.51 19.01
CA LEU A 425 -3.31 26.84 19.59
C LEU A 425 -2.87 27.86 18.53
N SER A 426 -3.76 28.76 18.14
CA SER A 426 -3.52 29.76 17.09
C SER A 426 -3.72 31.16 17.64
N GLY A 427 -2.82 32.10 17.37
CA GLY A 427 -2.93 33.48 17.85
C GLY A 427 -1.65 34.28 17.71
N ILE A 428 -1.61 35.50 18.24
CA ILE A 428 -0.42 36.35 18.18
C ILE A 428 0.60 35.89 19.23
N LEU A 429 1.83 35.63 18.80
CA LEU A 429 2.94 35.31 19.69
C LEU A 429 3.46 36.57 20.37
N LYS A 430 3.44 36.58 21.71
CA LYS A 430 4.00 37.67 22.51
C LYS A 430 5.10 37.17 23.43
N PHE A 431 6.14 37.98 23.56
CA PHE A 431 7.20 37.84 24.55
C PHE A 431 6.91 38.78 25.73
N GLY A 432 6.98 38.28 26.96
CA GLY A 432 6.78 39.06 28.18
C GLY A 432 8.05 39.17 29.01
N ASP A 433 8.17 40.27 29.77
CA ASP A 433 9.30 40.50 30.67
C ASP A 433 9.11 39.77 32.01
N SER A 434 10.02 38.82 32.27
CA SER A 434 10.35 38.12 33.54
C SER A 434 9.20 37.66 34.49
N PRO A 435 9.06 36.34 34.77
CA PRO A 435 9.77 35.24 34.11
C PRO A 435 9.41 35.26 32.62
N ARG A 436 10.38 35.05 31.72
CA ARG A 436 10.21 35.16 30.25
C ARG A 436 8.99 34.35 29.80
N VAL A 437 7.84 35.00 29.62
CA VAL A 437 6.59 34.33 29.23
C VAL A 437 6.46 34.49 27.72
N CYS A 438 6.70 33.43 26.97
CA CYS A 438 6.22 33.35 25.61
C CYS A 438 4.76 32.91 25.66
N GLN A 439 3.87 33.53 24.90
CA GLN A 439 2.44 33.20 24.94
C GLN A 439 1.74 33.40 23.61
N ILE A 440 0.77 32.55 23.31
CA ILE A 440 -0.18 32.71 22.21
C ILE A 440 -1.57 32.86 22.83
N ASN A 441 -2.24 33.99 22.58
CA ASN A 441 -3.56 34.31 23.13
C ASN A 441 -3.68 34.14 24.66
N GLY A 442 -2.64 34.51 25.42
CA GLY A 442 -2.63 34.43 26.88
C GLY A 442 -2.29 33.04 27.44
N GLN A 443 -2.11 32.02 26.60
CA GLN A 443 -1.63 30.73 27.03
C GLN A 443 -0.10 30.69 26.98
N ALA A 444 0.53 30.48 28.14
CA ALA A 444 1.97 30.40 28.27
C ALA A 444 2.54 29.19 27.49
N LEU A 445 3.58 29.46 26.74
CA LEU A 445 4.48 28.54 26.06
C LEU A 445 5.82 28.55 26.81
N ASP A 446 6.63 27.51 26.60
CA ASP A 446 7.98 27.45 27.17
C ASP A 446 8.83 28.65 26.69
N GLY A 447 9.09 29.58 27.61
CA GLY A 447 9.81 30.82 27.35
C GLY A 447 11.31 30.62 27.09
N SER A 448 11.91 29.53 27.55
CA SER A 448 13.32 29.21 27.28
C SER A 448 13.52 28.69 25.86
N TRP A 449 12.48 28.09 25.28
CA TRP A 449 12.49 27.55 23.93
C TRP A 449 12.03 28.58 22.91
N CYS A 450 10.93 29.28 23.16
CA CYS A 450 10.26 30.13 22.19
C CYS A 450 11.12 31.33 21.71
N GLU A 451 11.79 32.04 22.61
CA GLU A 451 12.61 33.21 22.26
C GLU A 451 13.88 32.84 21.48
N THR A 452 14.50 31.71 21.81
CA THR A 452 15.73 31.23 21.16
C THR A 452 15.48 30.57 19.80
N HIS A 453 14.25 30.11 19.54
CA HIS A 453 13.92 29.35 18.33
C HIS A 453 13.06 30.15 17.34
N TYR A 454 12.28 31.12 17.82
CA TYR A 454 11.42 31.97 17.01
C TYR A 454 11.58 33.47 17.36
N PRO A 455 12.82 34.01 17.37
CA PRO A 455 13.04 35.43 17.69
C PRO A 455 12.35 36.37 16.68
N SER A 456 12.15 35.90 15.44
CA SER A 456 11.46 36.62 14.38
C SER A 456 9.93 36.47 14.41
N GLY A 457 9.39 35.71 15.36
CA GLY A 457 7.96 35.46 15.54
C GLY A 457 7.24 36.46 16.43
N ALA A 458 7.97 37.42 17.04
CA ALA A 458 7.38 38.46 17.88
C ALA A 458 6.25 39.20 17.15
N ASP A 459 5.10 39.31 17.82
CA ASP A 459 3.92 40.04 17.34
C ASP A 459 3.33 39.53 16.01
N LYS A 460 3.66 38.29 15.62
CA LYS A 460 3.12 37.64 14.43
C LYS A 460 2.03 36.62 14.77
N PRO A 461 1.08 36.38 13.84
CA PRO A 461 0.16 35.26 13.93
C PRO A 461 0.92 33.94 13.85
N CYS A 462 0.78 33.11 14.88
CA CYS A 462 1.45 31.83 14.97
C CYS A 462 0.46 30.70 15.28
N ASP A 463 0.77 29.54 14.70
CA ASP A 463 0.11 28.27 14.95
C ASP A 463 1.05 27.37 15.75
N ALA A 464 0.68 27.12 17.01
CA ALA A 464 1.29 26.12 17.85
C ALA A 464 0.49 24.81 17.85
N ILE A 465 1.15 23.68 17.73
CA ILE A 465 0.55 22.37 18.03
C ILE A 465 1.11 21.94 19.37
N LEU A 466 0.26 21.50 20.28
CA LEU A 466 0.58 21.04 21.62
C LEU A 466 0.14 19.58 21.78
N SER A 467 0.86 18.76 22.51
CA SER A 467 0.33 17.48 22.99
C SER A 467 -0.75 17.72 24.06
N ASN A 468 -1.52 16.69 24.41
CA ASN A 468 -2.39 16.75 25.61
C ASN A 468 -1.63 16.95 26.93
N THR A 469 -0.31 16.74 26.93
CA THR A 469 0.56 16.99 28.08
C THR A 469 1.14 18.41 28.09
N GLY A 470 0.69 19.28 27.18
CA GLY A 470 1.12 20.69 27.10
C GLY A 470 2.46 20.90 26.37
N ILE A 471 3.00 19.85 25.73
CA ILE A 471 4.29 19.92 25.04
C ILE A 471 4.12 20.54 23.66
N MET A 472 4.90 21.55 23.33
CA MET A 472 4.89 22.13 21.99
C MET A 472 5.45 21.16 20.96
N VAL A 473 4.63 20.78 19.98
CA VAL A 473 4.89 19.87 18.84
C VAL A 473 5.11 20.62 17.52
N SER A 474 4.59 21.83 17.36
CA SER A 474 5.07 22.80 16.36
C SER A 474 4.86 24.22 16.81
N LEU A 475 5.64 25.17 16.28
CA LEU A 475 5.30 26.60 16.25
C LEU A 475 5.63 27.14 14.85
N VAL A 476 4.66 27.75 14.18
CA VAL A 476 4.87 28.38 12.86
C VAL A 476 4.28 29.77 12.93
N CYS A 477 5.07 30.79 12.60
CA CYS A 477 4.65 32.19 12.60
C CYS A 477 4.61 32.72 11.16
N HIS A 478 3.54 33.44 10.82
CA HIS A 478 3.24 33.94 9.47
C HIS A 478 3.47 35.44 9.32
#